data_AF-A0A957U781-F1
#
_entry.id   AF-A0A957U781-F1
#
_cell.length_a   1.000
_cell.length_b   1.000
_cell.length_c   1.000
_cell.angle_alpha   90.00
_cell.angle_beta   90.00
_cell.angle_gamma   90.00
#
_symmetry.space_group_name_H-M   'P 1'
#
loop_
_entity.id
_entity.type
_entity.pdbx_description
1 polymer ?
#
loop_
_entity_poly.entity_id
_entity_poly.type
_entity_poly.pdbx_seq_one_letter_code
_entity_poly.pdbx_strand_id
1 'polypeptide(L)'
;RQRLHGVAQQPLRQIYQQRAAAGTHRWTLTNYPCAALAQEADMSLRDFEDFVYAATYADQPDPVAAWQAIHDRQQRLVDWL
;
A
#
# COMPACT_ATOMS: atom_id res chain seq x y z
N ARG A 1 8.40 23.06 16.10
CA ARG A 1 7.41 22.00 16.44
C ARG A 1 7.63 20.71 15.64
N GLN A 2 7.66 20.76 14.30
CA GLN A 2 7.82 19.59 13.44
C GLN A 2 9.10 18.77 13.73
N ARG A 3 10.24 19.44 13.95
CA ARG A 3 11.52 18.79 14.31
C ARG A 3 11.46 18.03 15.64
N LEU A 4 10.84 18.59 16.68
CA LEU A 4 10.69 17.95 17.98
C LEU A 4 9.81 16.69 17.89
N HIS A 5 8.73 16.75 17.11
CA HIS A 5 7.89 15.59 16.83
C HIS A 5 8.65 14.50 16.06
N GLY A 6 9.48 14.91 15.07
CA GLY A 6 10.31 13.99 14.31
C GLY A 6 11.29 13.19 15.17
N VAL A 7 11.97 13.86 16.11
CA VAL A 7 12.90 13.25 17.07
C VAL A 7 12.18 12.31 18.03
N ALA A 8 11.03 12.72 18.59
CA ALA A 8 10.26 11.87 19.51
C ALA A 8 9.76 10.57 18.84
N GLN A 9 9.45 10.60 17.54
CA GLN A 9 9.00 9.45 16.76
C GLN A 9 10.15 8.56 16.25
N GLN A 10 11.42 8.97 16.39
CA GLN A 10 12.56 8.26 15.83
C GLN A 10 12.70 6.81 16.37
N PRO A 11 12.58 6.54 17.69
CA PRO A 11 12.73 5.18 18.21
C PRO A 11 11.65 4.23 17.68
N LEU A 12 10.40 4.71 17.58
CA LEU A 12 9.28 3.92 17.03
C LEU A 12 9.51 3.58 15.56
N ARG A 13 10.00 4.54 14.77
CA ARG A 13 10.37 4.33 13.37
C ARG A 13 11.46 3.28 13.20
N GLN A 14 12.49 3.33 14.04
CA GLN A 14 13.57 2.34 14.02
C GLN A 14 13.06 0.94 14.34
N ILE A 15 12.24 0.79 15.39
CA ILE A 15 11.65 -0.51 15.73
C ILE A 15 10.76 -1.04 14.60
N TYR A 16 9.91 -0.18 14.02
CA TYR A 16 9.06 -0.56 12.88
C TYR A 16 9.90 -1.06 11.71
N GLN A 17 10.94 -0.31 11.31
CA GLN A 17 11.84 -0.67 10.21
C GLN A 17 12.61 -1.96 10.48
N GLN A 18 13.17 -2.12 11.69
CA GLN A 18 13.91 -3.32 12.08
C GLN A 18 13.02 -4.57 12.03
N ARG A 19 11.80 -4.49 12.56
CA ARG A 19 10.88 -5.62 12.55
C ARG A 19 10.32 -5.93 11.16
N ALA A 20 10.06 -4.90 10.35
CA ALA A 20 9.66 -5.05 8.96
C ALA A 20 10.76 -5.75 8.14
N ALA A 21 12.02 -5.30 8.27
CA ALA A 21 13.16 -5.91 7.59
C ALA A 21 13.44 -7.34 8.06
N ALA A 22 13.25 -7.63 9.36
CA ALA A 22 13.37 -8.97 9.91
C ALA A 22 12.17 -9.89 9.59
N GLY A 23 11.12 -9.39 8.93
CA GLY A 23 9.89 -10.16 8.64
C GLY A 23 9.04 -10.52 9.87
N THR A 24 9.39 -10.05 11.06
CA THR A 24 8.67 -10.32 12.32
C THR A 24 7.52 -9.36 12.59
N HIS A 25 7.30 -8.42 11.69
CA HIS A 25 6.14 -7.55 11.65
C HIS A 25 5.55 -7.55 10.25
N ARG A 26 4.43 -8.25 10.09
CA ARG A 26 3.62 -8.19 8.87
C ARG A 26 2.84 -6.87 8.89
N TRP A 27 3.03 -6.07 7.86
CA TRP A 27 2.34 -4.80 7.68
C TRP A 27 1.90 -4.70 6.22
N THR A 28 0.87 -3.90 5.98
CA THR A 28 0.41 -3.52 4.65
C THR A 28 -0.02 -2.06 4.67
N LEU A 29 0.03 -1.41 3.52
CA LEU A 29 -0.46 -0.05 3.32
C LEU A 29 -1.51 -0.10 2.21
N THR A 30 -2.60 0.61 2.43
CA THR A 30 -3.65 0.78 1.42
C THR A 30 -4.12 2.22 1.40
N ASN A 31 -4.85 2.58 0.36
CA ASN A 31 -5.45 3.88 0.19
C ASN A 31 -6.97 3.72 0.06
N TYR A 32 -7.74 4.47 0.85
CA TYR A 32 -9.18 4.57 0.67
C TYR A 32 -9.49 5.82 -0.19
N PRO A 33 -10.33 5.71 -1.22
CA PRO A 33 -10.63 6.85 -2.08
C PRO A 33 -11.33 7.97 -1.29
N CYS A 34 -10.87 9.20 -1.45
CA CYS A 34 -11.47 10.37 -0.83
C CYS A 34 -11.34 11.60 -1.73
N ALA A 35 -12.17 12.62 -1.48
CA ALA A 35 -12.26 13.79 -2.36
C ALA A 35 -10.93 14.55 -2.50
N ALA A 36 -10.14 14.63 -1.44
CA ALA A 36 -8.83 15.30 -1.50
C ALA A 36 -7.85 14.57 -2.43
N LEU A 37 -7.80 13.25 -2.35
CA LEU A 37 -6.92 12.44 -3.21
C LEU A 37 -7.42 12.42 -4.66
N ALA A 38 -8.74 12.40 -4.88
CA ALA A 38 -9.31 12.53 -6.21
C ALA A 38 -8.96 13.89 -6.84
N GLN A 39 -9.01 14.97 -6.07
CA GLN A 39 -8.59 16.29 -6.50
C GLN A 39 -7.09 16.34 -6.82
N GLU A 40 -6.23 15.73 -5.98
CA GLU A 40 -4.79 15.63 -6.24
C GLU A 40 -4.48 14.82 -7.51
N ALA A 41 -5.31 13.84 -7.85
CA ALA A 41 -5.21 13.02 -9.05
C ALA A 41 -5.85 13.66 -10.30
N ASP A 42 -6.47 14.83 -10.19
CA ASP A 42 -7.25 15.50 -11.26
C ASP A 42 -8.40 14.62 -11.79
N MET A 43 -9.09 13.93 -10.88
CA MET A 43 -10.20 13.01 -11.17
C MET A 43 -11.46 13.41 -10.41
N SER A 44 -12.64 13.02 -10.93
CA SER A 44 -13.83 13.01 -10.10
C SER A 44 -13.67 11.97 -8.98
N LEU A 45 -14.40 12.12 -7.86
CA LEU A 45 -14.34 11.15 -6.77
C LEU A 45 -14.70 9.74 -7.27
N ARG A 46 -15.69 9.63 -8.16
CA ARG A 46 -16.14 8.35 -8.69
C ARG A 46 -15.11 7.70 -9.59
N ASP A 47 -14.48 8.47 -10.47
CA ASP A 47 -13.42 7.92 -11.33
C ASP A 47 -12.21 7.49 -10.49
N PHE A 48 -11.91 8.22 -9.41
CA PHE A 48 -10.85 7.83 -8.48
C PHE A 48 -11.19 6.58 -7.66
N GLU A 49 -12.45 6.42 -7.24
CA GLU A 49 -12.96 5.20 -6.61
C GLU A 49 -12.78 4.00 -7.54
N ASP A 50 -13.27 4.10 -8.78
CA ASP A 50 -13.16 3.04 -9.79
C ASP A 50 -11.69 2.69 -10.04
N PHE A 51 -10.81 3.71 -10.14
CA PHE A 51 -9.36 3.51 -10.27
C PHE A 51 -8.76 2.76 -9.07
N VAL A 52 -9.02 3.20 -7.83
CA VAL A 52 -8.43 2.60 -6.62
C VAL A 52 -8.91 1.16 -6.45
N TYR A 53 -10.20 0.88 -6.68
CA TYR A 53 -10.74 -0.47 -6.54
C TYR A 53 -10.20 -1.42 -7.62
N ALA A 54 -10.13 -0.98 -8.87
CA ALA A 54 -9.51 -1.75 -9.94
C ALA A 54 -8.01 -2.01 -9.69
N ALA A 55 -7.27 -0.98 -9.25
CA ALA A 55 -5.84 -1.09 -8.96
C ALA A 55 -5.53 -2.03 -7.78
N THR A 56 -6.48 -2.19 -6.85
CA THR A 56 -6.38 -3.10 -5.71
C THR A 56 -7.14 -4.42 -5.90
N TYR A 57 -7.71 -4.64 -7.09
CA TYR A 57 -8.51 -5.81 -7.46
C TYR A 57 -9.73 -6.04 -6.55
N ALA A 58 -10.14 -5.03 -5.80
CA ALA A 58 -11.26 -5.10 -4.87
C ALA A 58 -12.60 -5.19 -5.60
N ASP A 59 -12.62 -4.84 -6.89
CA ASP A 59 -13.75 -4.94 -7.81
C ASP A 59 -13.91 -6.35 -8.43
N GLN A 60 -12.95 -7.25 -8.23
CA GLN A 60 -12.99 -8.60 -8.80
C GLN A 60 -13.90 -9.55 -8.01
N PRO A 61 -14.48 -10.58 -8.65
CA PRO A 61 -15.29 -11.58 -7.96
C PRO A 61 -14.52 -12.36 -6.88
N ASP A 62 -13.22 -12.59 -7.11
CA ASP A 62 -12.29 -13.18 -6.14
C ASP A 62 -10.99 -12.35 -6.09
N PRO A 63 -10.96 -11.30 -5.25
CA PRO A 63 -9.77 -10.45 -5.09
C PRO A 63 -8.56 -11.23 -4.56
N VAL A 64 -8.78 -12.27 -3.76
CA VAL A 64 -7.69 -13.06 -3.15
C VAL A 64 -6.98 -13.86 -4.24
N ALA A 65 -7.72 -14.52 -5.12
CA ALA A 65 -7.15 -15.22 -6.28
C ALA A 65 -6.40 -14.26 -7.21
N ALA A 66 -6.93 -13.05 -7.44
CA ALA A 66 -6.24 -12.03 -8.24
C ALA A 66 -4.87 -11.65 -7.62
N TRP A 67 -4.82 -11.41 -6.31
CA TRP A 67 -3.56 -11.11 -5.62
C TRP A 67 -2.58 -12.29 -5.59
N GLN A 68 -3.06 -13.53 -5.48
CA GLN A 68 -2.21 -14.72 -5.60
C GLN A 68 -1.59 -14.83 -6.99
N ALA A 69 -2.35 -14.59 -8.05
CA ALA A 69 -1.82 -14.60 -9.42
C ALA A 69 -0.75 -13.51 -9.65
N ILE A 70 -0.90 -12.33 -9.03
CA ILE A 70 0.12 -11.28 -9.06
C ILE A 70 1.37 -11.72 -8.31
N HIS A 71 1.22 -12.30 -7.12
CA HIS A 71 2.33 -12.85 -6.35
C HIS A 71 3.12 -13.86 -7.19
N ASP A 72 2.46 -14.85 -7.79
CA ASP A 72 3.12 -15.88 -8.59
C ASP A 72 3.84 -15.28 -9.81
N ARG A 73 3.24 -14.27 -10.45
CA ARG A 73 3.87 -13.57 -11.57
C ARG A 73 5.11 -12.79 -11.13
N GLN A 74 5.04 -12.07 -10.01
CA GLN A 74 6.17 -11.30 -9.49
C GLN A 74 7.28 -12.22 -8.97
N GLN A 75 6.94 -13.31 -8.29
CA GLN A 75 7.92 -14.27 -7.78
C GLN A 75 8.77 -14.85 -8.91
N ARG A 76 8.15 -15.22 -10.05
CA ARG A 76 8.90 -15.67 -11.24
C ARG A 76 9.91 -14.65 -11.76
N LEU A 77 9.61 -13.36 -11.66
CA LEU A 77 10.54 -12.30 -12.08
C LEU A 77 11.64 -12.09 -11.04
N VAL A 78 11.32 -12.19 -9.75
CA VAL A 78 12.29 -12.11 -8.66
C VAL A 78 13.28 -13.28 -8.74
N ASP A 79 12.80 -14.50 -8.99
CA ASP A 79 13.65 -15.69 -9.10
C ASP A 79 14.57 -15.65 -10.33
N TRP A 80 14.23 -14.83 -11.34
CA TRP A 80 15.03 -14.65 -12.55
C TRP A 80 16.15 -13.59 -12.40
N LEU A 81 15.95 -12.58 -11.55
CA LEU A 81 16.88 -11.47 -11.32
C LEU A 81 18.03 -11.85 -10.37
#